data_AF-A0A4V1D4N4-F1
#
_entry.id   AF-A0A4V1D4N4-F1
#
_cell.length_a   1.000
_cell.length_b   1.000
_cell.length_c   1.000
_cell.angle_alpha   90.00
_cell.angle_beta   90.00
_cell.angle_gamma   90.00
#
_symmetry.space_group_name_H-M   'P 1'
#
loop_
_entity.id
_entity.type
_entity.pdbx_description
1 polymer ?
#
loop_
_entity_poly.entity_id
_entity_poly.type
_entity_poly.pdbx_seq_one_letter_code
_entity_poly.pdbx_strand_id
1 'polypeptide(L)' 'MLYERNYIVEHTIQAEYLSLADVQEKYSLSRSSLYRILNEGKIEAIKIGRSTRIKASSVAEFFANAPKYTASH' A
#
# COMPACT_ATOMS: atom_id res chain seq x y z
N MET A 1 -2.03 -32.80 1.33
CA MET A 1 -0.74 -32.21 0.90
C MET A 1 -0.88 -31.03 -0.08
N LEU A 2 -2.05 -30.39 -0.20
CA LEU A 2 -2.24 -29.15 -0.99
C LEU A 2 -2.20 -27.87 -0.13
N TYR A 3 -2.03 -28.00 1.19
CA TYR A 3 -2.10 -26.88 2.14
C TYR A 3 -0.78 -26.07 2.18
N GLU A 4 0.35 -26.77 2.09
CA GLU A 4 1.68 -26.16 2.27
C GLU A 4 2.11 -25.30 1.07
N ARG A 5 1.73 -25.68 -0.15
CA ARG A 5 2.07 -24.89 -1.35
C ARG A 5 1.32 -23.56 -1.41
N ASN A 6 0.08 -23.49 -0.95
CA ASN A 6 -0.68 -22.23 -0.89
C ASN A 6 -0.15 -21.31 0.22
N TYR A 7 0.29 -21.87 1.35
CA TYR A 7 0.83 -21.06 2.46
C TYR A 7 2.10 -20.29 2.06
N ILE A 8 3.01 -20.92 1.30
CA ILE A 8 4.29 -20.28 0.92
C ILE A 8 4.07 -19.14 -0.08
N VAL A 9 3.15 -19.29 -1.05
CA VAL A 9 2.84 -18.20 -2.00
C VAL A 9 2.07 -17.07 -1.34
N GLU A 10 1.10 -17.34 -0.47
CA GLU A 10 0.41 -16.28 0.26
C GLU A 10 1.37 -15.50 1.17
N HIS A 11 2.31 -16.20 1.83
CA HIS A 11 3.27 -15.57 2.75
C HIS A 11 4.35 -14.75 2.03
N THR A 12 4.82 -15.22 0.86
CA THR A 12 5.79 -14.46 0.05
C THR A 12 5.16 -13.26 -0.66
N ILE A 13 3.90 -13.37 -1.09
CA ILE A 13 3.15 -12.26 -1.72
C ILE A 13 2.76 -11.20 -0.67
N GLN A 14 2.49 -11.61 0.59
CA GLN A 14 2.23 -10.68 1.70
C GLN A 14 3.43 -9.78 2.04
N ALA A 15 4.66 -10.24 1.82
CA ALA A 15 5.86 -9.45 2.11
C ALA A 15 5.99 -8.21 1.20
N GLU A 16 5.45 -8.26 -0.02
CA GLU A 16 5.62 -7.20 -1.00
C GLU A 16 4.41 -6.27 -1.13
N TYR A 17 3.20 -6.77 -0.79
CA TYR A 17 1.96 -6.01 -0.94
C TYR A 17 1.15 -5.90 0.35
N LEU A 18 0.97 -4.66 0.80
CA LEU A 18 0.16 -4.29 1.96
C LEU A 18 -1.31 -4.13 1.57
N SER A 19 -2.23 -4.46 2.48
CA SER A 19 -3.63 -4.06 2.30
C SER A 19 -3.81 -2.57 2.56
N LEU A 20 -4.94 -2.01 2.12
CA LEU A 20 -5.32 -0.64 2.50
C LEU A 20 -5.28 -0.45 4.02
N ALA A 21 -5.79 -1.39 4.82
CA ALA A 21 -5.81 -1.31 6.27
C ALA A 21 -4.39 -1.24 6.85
N ASP A 22 -3.48 -2.11 6.39
CA ASP A 22 -2.09 -2.12 6.84
C ASP A 22 -1.40 -0.77 6.54
N VAL A 23 -1.64 -0.19 5.36
CA VAL A 23 -1.07 1.12 5.00
C VAL A 23 -1.68 2.23 5.85
N GLN A 24 -2.99 2.17 6.13
CA GLN A 24 -3.64 3.13 7.03
C GLN A 24 -3.02 3.09 8.43
N GLU A 25 -2.80 1.91 8.99
CA GLU A 25 -2.21 1.75 10.32
C GLU A 25 -0.73 2.16 10.33
N LYS A 26 0.05 1.74 9.33
CA LYS A 26 1.49 2.00 9.26
C LYS A 26 1.83 3.48 9.02
N TYR A 27 1.03 4.19 8.24
CA TYR A 27 1.31 5.58 7.85
C TYR A 27 0.27 6.57 8.38
N SER A 28 -0.63 6.14 9.25
CA SER A 28 -1.72 6.96 9.81
C SER A 28 -2.51 7.73 8.74
N LEU A 29 -2.80 7.07 7.61
CA LEU A 29 -3.54 7.68 6.50
C LEU A 29 -5.04 7.40 6.58
N SER A 30 -5.83 8.38 6.15
CA SER A 30 -7.26 8.17 5.90
C SER A 30 -7.47 7.38 4.60
N ARG A 31 -8.60 6.64 4.49
CA ARG A 31 -9.00 5.97 3.24
C ARG A 31 -9.10 6.96 2.09
N SER A 32 -9.65 8.14 2.34
CA SER A 32 -9.80 9.20 1.34
C SER A 32 -8.44 9.65 0.80
N SER A 33 -7.45 9.82 1.68
CA SER A 33 -6.08 10.16 1.29
C SER A 33 -5.45 9.06 0.44
N LEU A 34 -5.63 7.79 0.84
CA LEU A 34 -5.13 6.65 0.06
C LEU A 34 -5.77 6.58 -1.33
N TYR A 35 -7.10 6.70 -1.43
CA TYR A 35 -7.77 6.73 -2.72
C TYR A 35 -7.33 7.91 -3.58
N ARG A 36 -7.04 9.06 -2.98
CA ARG A 36 -6.48 10.20 -3.71
C ARG A 36 -5.10 9.88 -4.29
N ILE A 37 -4.19 9.34 -3.47
CA ILE A 37 -2.84 8.96 -3.92
C ILE A 37 -2.91 7.88 -5.01
N LEU A 38 -3.81 6.90 -4.85
CA LEU A 38 -4.07 5.86 -5.85
C LEU A 38 -4.63 6.43 -7.16
N ASN A 39 -5.60 7.33 -7.09
CA ASN A 39 -6.23 7.95 -8.25
C ASN A 39 -5.29 8.92 -8.98
N GLU A 40 -4.38 9.57 -8.24
CA GLU A 40 -3.30 10.38 -8.80
C GLU A 40 -2.18 9.52 -9.40
N GLY A 41 -2.22 8.18 -9.27
CA GLY A 41 -1.22 7.27 -9.83
C GLY A 41 0.16 7.37 -9.17
N LYS A 42 0.21 7.87 -7.94
CA LYS A 42 1.46 8.17 -7.21
C LYS A 42 2.11 6.95 -6.55
N ILE A 43 1.37 5.86 -6.39
CA ILE A 43 1.85 4.61 -5.79
C ILE A 43 1.40 3.41 -6.62
N GLU A 44 2.25 2.38 -6.69
CA GLU A 44 1.93 1.12 -7.35
C GLU A 44 0.95 0.29 -6.51
N ALA A 45 -0.18 -0.06 -7.13
CA ALA A 45 -1.19 -0.90 -6.50
C ALA A 45 -1.85 -1.83 -7.52
N ILE A 46 -2.30 -2.99 -7.02
CA ILE A 46 -3.00 -4.02 -7.79
C ILE A 46 -4.38 -4.19 -7.20
N LYS A 47 -5.40 -4.13 -8.06
CA LYS A 47 -6.79 -4.44 -7.69
C LYS A 47 -7.02 -5.94 -7.88
N ILE A 48 -7.36 -6.63 -6.79
CA ILE A 48 -7.66 -8.06 -6.78
C ILE A 48 -9.12 -8.22 -6.34
N GLY A 49 -10.03 -8.33 -7.32
CA GLY A 49 -11.47 -8.41 -7.08
C GLY A 49 -12.02 -7.16 -6.36
N ARG A 50 -12.49 -7.34 -5.12
CA ARG A 50 -13.00 -6.25 -4.26
C ARG A 50 -11.93 -5.58 -3.41
N SER A 51 -10.73 -6.16 -3.36
CA SER A 51 -9.64 -5.71 -2.50
C SER A 51 -8.56 -5.02 -3.32
N THR A 52 -7.89 -4.03 -2.74
CA THR A 52 -6.72 -3.37 -3.34
C THR A 52 -5.50 -3.69 -2.49
N ARG A 53 -4.43 -4.09 -3.16
CA ARG A 53 -3.13 -4.43 -2.59
C ARG A 53 -2.12 -3.40 -3.08
N ILE A 54 -1.40 -2.78 -2.16
CA ILE A 54 -0.49 -1.67 -2.45
C ILE A 54 0.94 -2.16 -2.23
N LYS A 55 1.83 -1.90 -3.18
CA LYS A 55 3.23 -2.31 -3.07
C LYS A 55 3.91 -1.52 -1.94
N ALA A 56 4.49 -2.25 -0.97
CA ALA A 56 5.06 -1.65 0.23
C ALA A 56 6.18 -0.65 -0.08
N SER A 57 7.07 -1.02 -1.01
CA SER A 57 8.21 -0.20 -1.43
C SER A 57 7.75 1.12 -2.06
N SER A 58 6.75 1.07 -2.94
CA SER A 58 6.25 2.26 -3.63
C SER A 58 5.66 3.29 -2.66
N VAL A 59 4.93 2.83 -1.63
CA VAL A 59 4.43 3.73 -0.58
C VAL A 59 5.57 4.32 0.23
N ALA A 60 6.54 3.50 0.64
CA ALA A 60 7.69 3.98 1.38
C ALA A 60 8.48 5.04 0.59
N GLU A 61 8.70 4.83 -0.71
CA GLU A 61 9.33 5.79 -1.61
C GLU A 61 8.50 7.07 -1.77
N PHE A 62 7.18 6.95 -1.88
CA PHE A 62 6.30 8.12 -1.94
C PHE A 62 6.43 9.00 -0.70
N PHE A 63 6.48 8.41 0.49
CA PHE A 63 6.70 9.13 1.73
C PHE A 63 8.13 9.67 1.88
N ALA A 64 9.13 8.92 1.43
CA ALA A 64 10.53 9.37 1.44
C ALA A 64 10.76 10.58 0.53
N ASN A 65 10.04 10.66 -0.60
CA ASN A 65 10.11 11.77 -1.55
C ASN A 65 9.07 12.87 -1.29
N ALA A 66 8.31 12.80 -0.19
CA ALA A 66 7.27 13.78 0.08
C ALA A 66 7.88 15.18 0.29
N PRO A 67 7.45 16.22 -0.45
CA PRO A 67 7.95 17.57 -0.27
C PRO A 67 7.61 18.07 1.14
N LYS A 68 8.52 18.83 1.75
CA LYS A 68 8.29 19.43 3.06
C LYS A 68 7.05 20.33 2.98
N TYR A 69 6.05 20.03 3.80
CA TYR A 69 4.88 20.88 3.94
C TYR A 69 5.31 22.22 4.55
N THR A 70 5.44 23.25 3.70
CA THR A 70 5.59 24.63 4.15
C THR A 70 4.18 25.20 4.23
N ALA A 71 3.56 25.08 5.41
CA ALA A 71 2.45 25.98 5.71
C ALA A 71 3.02 27.40 5.72
N SER A 72 2.76 28.16 4.66
CA SER A 72 2.94 29.60 4.72
C SER A 72 1.90 30.11 5.71
N HIS A 73 2.39 30.50 6.89
CA HIS A 73 1.62 31.23 7.90
C HIS A 73 1.36 32.65 7.41
#